data_AF-A0A7X4CVS5-F1
#
_entry.id   AF-A0A7X4CVS5-F1
#
_cell.length_a   1.000
_cell.length_b   1.000
_cell.length_c   1.000
_cell.angle_alpha   90.00
_cell.angle_beta   90.00
_cell.angle_gamma   90.00
#
_symmetry.space_group_name_H-M   'P 1'
#
loop_
_entity.id
_entity.type
_entity.pdbx_description
1 polymer ?
#
loop_
_entity_poly.entity_id
_entity_poly.type
_entity_poly.pdbx_seq_one_letter_code
_entity_poly.pdbx_strand_id
1 'polypeptide(L)'
;MQKETLEREKVCYEQNFEQARSLNIQMNQVPVLAMTLTGGLWFAAGITENLHCAMRFGLLVFAGCCNLALIAAALRIRDVFHSYLEKLKEFHPDSFVDGKPKEARVPRLKDYSMIGIYCVLMGFGSLLSFSGALTFYWPLGSSVWIGIVCSVAIFGVWSFTLFGARKEDETE
;
A
#
# COMPACT_ATOMS: atom_id res chain seq x y z
N MET A 1 -28.72 23.92 25.83
CA MET A 1 -28.82 23.03 24.66
C MET A 1 -27.93 23.47 23.51
N GLN A 2 -28.15 24.64 22.88
CA GLN A 2 -27.39 25.05 21.68
C GLN A 2 -25.87 25.20 21.87
N LYS A 3 -25.42 25.70 23.03
CA LYS A 3 -23.99 25.75 23.39
C LYS A 3 -23.37 24.36 23.57
N GLU A 4 -24.11 23.42 24.14
CA GLU A 4 -23.61 22.07 24.45
C GLU A 4 -23.42 21.25 23.17
N THR A 5 -24.33 21.41 22.21
CA THR A 5 -24.20 20.81 20.86
C THR A 5 -22.98 21.34 20.13
N LEU A 6 -22.74 22.66 20.20
CA LEU A 6 -21.60 23.31 19.53
C LEU A 6 -20.25 22.91 20.15
N GLU A 7 -20.18 22.79 21.49
CA GLU A 7 -18.98 22.28 22.16
C GLU A 7 -18.71 20.81 21.80
N ARG A 8 -19.76 19.97 21.70
CA ARG A 8 -19.61 18.57 21.29
C ARG A 8 -19.11 18.43 19.85
N GLU A 9 -19.66 19.23 18.94
CA GLU A 9 -19.24 19.26 17.54
C GLU A 9 -17.78 19.72 17.39
N LYS A 10 -17.38 20.75 18.14
CA LYS A 10 -16.00 21.23 18.18
C LYS A 10 -15.03 20.15 18.67
N VAL A 11 -15.35 19.45 19.76
CA VAL A 11 -14.51 18.36 20.29
C VAL A 11 -14.40 17.23 19.27
N CYS A 12 -15.50 16.86 18.60
CA CYS A 12 -15.47 15.83 17.57
C CYS A 12 -14.60 16.23 16.37
N TYR A 13 -14.66 17.50 15.97
CA TYR A 13 -13.81 18.05 14.91
C TYR A 13 -12.32 18.00 15.27
N GLU A 14 -11.96 18.44 16.48
CA GLU A 14 -10.58 18.40 16.98
C GLU A 14 -10.05 16.95 17.02
N GLN A 15 -10.83 16.01 17.54
CA GLN A 15 -10.46 14.59 17.56
C GLN A 15 -10.29 14.00 16.15
N ASN A 16 -11.17 14.32 15.21
CA ASN A 16 -11.05 13.85 13.84
C ASN A 16 -9.78 14.40 13.16
N PHE A 17 -9.41 15.64 13.44
CA PHE A 17 -8.19 16.25 12.92
C PHE A 17 -6.93 15.60 13.50
N GLU A 18 -6.91 15.32 14.80
CA GLU A 18 -5.81 14.59 15.46
C GLU A 18 -5.67 13.17 14.91
N GLN A 19 -6.77 12.45 14.72
CA GLN A 19 -6.78 11.12 14.12
C GLN A 19 -6.26 11.16 12.68
N ALA A 20 -6.75 12.09 11.85
CA ALA A 20 -6.27 12.25 10.47
C ALA A 20 -4.75 12.53 10.43
N ARG A 21 -4.24 13.38 11.32
CA ARG A 21 -2.79 13.64 11.44
C ARG A 21 -2.01 12.39 11.84
N SER A 22 -2.51 11.62 12.80
CA SER A 22 -1.89 10.35 13.22
C SER A 22 -1.83 9.33 12.07
N LEU A 23 -2.93 9.17 11.31
CA LEU A 23 -2.96 8.30 10.13
C LEU A 23 -1.91 8.71 9.09
N ASN A 24 -1.75 10.01 8.83
CA ASN A 24 -0.75 10.49 7.88
C ASN A 24 0.69 10.15 8.32
N ILE A 25 0.99 10.21 9.62
CA ILE A 25 2.30 9.80 10.15
C ILE A 25 2.52 8.30 9.94
N GLN A 26 1.52 7.47 10.24
CA GLN A 26 1.60 6.01 10.03
C GLN A 26 1.81 5.67 8.54
N MET A 27 1.12 6.37 7.64
CA MET A 27 1.25 6.19 6.20
C MET A 27 2.68 6.48 5.70
N ASN A 28 3.36 7.46 6.31
CA ASN A 28 4.76 7.78 6.00
C ASN A 28 5.76 6.72 6.50
N GLN A 29 5.36 5.81 7.38
CA GLN A 29 6.21 4.71 7.87
C GLN A 29 6.19 3.48 6.96
N VAL A 30 5.17 3.34 6.11
CA VAL A 30 5.01 2.19 5.20
C VAL A 30 6.27 1.93 4.33
N PRO A 31 6.91 2.93 3.71
CA PRO A 31 8.10 2.69 2.90
C PRO A 31 9.28 2.14 3.70
N VAL A 32 9.45 2.63 4.93
CA VAL A 32 10.52 2.16 5.82
C VAL A 32 10.27 0.71 6.21
N LEU A 33 9.03 0.37 6.59
CA LEU A 33 8.62 -1.01 6.88
C LEU A 33 8.83 -1.93 5.68
N ALA A 34 8.48 -1.47 4.48
CA ALA A 34 8.70 -2.23 3.25
C ALA A 34 10.20 -2.49 3.03
N MET A 35 11.04 -1.46 3.11
CA MET A 35 12.50 -1.58 2.91
C MET A 35 13.16 -2.50 3.94
N THR A 36 12.83 -2.36 5.23
CA THR A 36 13.46 -3.16 6.29
C THR A 36 13.03 -4.62 6.23
N LEU A 37 11.72 -4.88 6.07
CA LEU A 37 11.19 -6.24 6.02
C LEU A 37 11.67 -6.96 4.77
N THR A 38 11.45 -6.37 3.60
CA THR A 38 11.73 -7.05 2.32
C THR A 38 13.21 -7.07 2.02
N GLY A 39 13.96 -6.02 2.38
CA GLY A 39 15.41 -5.99 2.30
C GLY A 39 16.07 -7.04 3.21
N GLY A 40 15.58 -7.18 4.45
CA GLY A 40 16.06 -8.20 5.38
C GLY A 40 15.82 -9.62 4.88
N LEU A 41 14.66 -9.89 4.30
CA LEU A 41 14.33 -11.20 3.70
C LEU A 41 15.22 -11.51 2.49
N TRP A 42 15.47 -10.52 1.62
CA TRP A 42 16.39 -10.67 0.49
C TRP A 42 17.83 -10.93 0.93
N PHE A 43 18.30 -10.21 1.96
CA PHE A 43 19.62 -10.42 2.55
C PHE A 43 19.77 -11.84 3.11
N ALA A 44 18.78 -12.31 3.87
CA ALA A 44 18.75 -13.67 4.40
C ALA A 44 18.74 -14.74 3.30
N ALA A 45 17.96 -14.53 2.23
CA ALA A 45 17.90 -15.46 1.11
C ALA A 45 19.20 -15.51 0.29
N GLY A 46 19.92 -14.38 0.17
CA GLY A 46 21.10 -14.25 -0.68
C GLY A 46 22.43 -14.63 -0.02
N ILE A 47 22.62 -14.32 1.26
CA ILE A 47 23.93 -14.42 1.93
C ILE A 47 24.06 -15.67 2.82
N THR A 48 22.96 -16.31 3.24
CA THR A 48 23.05 -17.48 4.11
C THR A 48 23.52 -18.73 3.34
N GLU A 49 24.81 -19.04 3.44
CA GLU A 49 25.50 -20.11 2.69
C GLU A 49 24.88 -21.51 2.87
N ASN A 50 24.42 -21.84 4.08
CA ASN A 50 23.87 -23.16 4.43
C ASN A 50 22.34 -23.25 4.40
N LEU A 51 21.66 -22.31 3.73
CA LEU A 51 20.20 -22.30 3.70
C LEU A 51 19.67 -23.22 2.60
N HIS A 52 18.80 -24.16 2.96
CA HIS A 52 18.13 -25.04 2.00
C HIS A 52 17.40 -24.23 0.91
N CYS A 53 17.47 -24.72 -0.34
CA CYS A 53 16.84 -24.07 -1.50
C CYS A 53 15.35 -23.77 -1.27
N ALA A 54 14.60 -24.69 -0.66
CA ALA A 54 13.19 -24.51 -0.33
C ALA A 54 12.94 -23.36 0.67
N MET A 55 13.87 -23.10 1.60
CA MET A 55 13.76 -21.98 2.53
C MET A 55 14.05 -20.65 1.83
N ARG A 56 15.04 -20.60 0.94
CA ARG A 56 15.31 -19.41 0.11
C ARG A 56 14.11 -19.07 -0.78
N PHE A 57 13.51 -20.09 -1.38
CA PHE A 57 12.26 -19.97 -2.12
C PHE A 57 11.14 -19.38 -1.25
N GLY A 58 10.91 -19.97 -0.07
CA GLY A 58 9.89 -19.50 0.87
C GLY A 58 10.10 -18.05 1.32
N LEU A 59 11.34 -17.65 1.60
CA LEU A 59 11.67 -16.28 2.00
C LEU A 59 11.36 -15.26 0.91
N LEU A 60 11.68 -15.57 -0.35
CA LEU A 60 11.42 -14.67 -1.47
C LEU A 60 9.94 -14.61 -1.84
N VAL A 61 9.23 -15.74 -1.82
CA VAL A 61 7.76 -15.75 -1.97
C VAL A 61 7.11 -14.93 -0.85
N PHE A 62 7.56 -15.12 0.40
CA PHE A 62 7.05 -14.36 1.54
C PHE A 62 7.35 -12.86 1.40
N ALA A 63 8.56 -12.47 0.97
CA ALA A 63 8.89 -11.07 0.67
C ALA A 63 7.99 -10.47 -0.41
N GLY A 64 7.66 -11.26 -1.44
CA GLY A 64 6.70 -10.91 -2.47
C GLY A 64 5.30 -10.64 -1.91
N CYS A 65 4.79 -11.56 -1.08
CA CYS A 65 3.50 -11.42 -0.40
C CYS A 65 3.48 -10.25 0.59
N CYS A 66 4.55 -9.99 1.33
CA CYS A 66 4.64 -8.86 2.26
C CYS A 66 4.53 -7.53 1.53
N ASN A 67 5.20 -7.37 0.38
CA ASN A 67 5.04 -6.18 -0.46
C ASN A 67 3.59 -5.98 -0.89
N LEU A 68 2.91 -7.04 -1.33
CA LEU A 68 1.50 -6.97 -1.70
C LEU A 68 0.61 -6.60 -0.51
N ALA A 69 0.81 -7.25 0.64
CA ALA A 69 0.06 -6.92 1.86
C ALA A 69 0.27 -5.46 2.30
N LEU A 70 1.49 -4.93 2.20
CA LEU A 70 1.80 -3.53 2.49
C LEU A 70 1.14 -2.56 1.51
N ILE A 71 1.03 -2.91 0.22
CA ILE A 71 0.25 -2.11 -0.73
C ILE A 71 -1.23 -2.08 -0.33
N ALA A 72 -1.82 -3.23 -0.02
CA ALA A 72 -3.22 -3.31 0.39
C ALA A 72 -3.47 -2.48 1.68
N ALA A 73 -2.57 -2.58 2.65
CA ALA A 73 -2.62 -1.78 3.88
C ALA A 73 -2.51 -0.27 3.58
N ALA A 74 -1.59 0.14 2.70
CA ALA A 74 -1.41 1.54 2.32
C ALA A 74 -2.66 2.13 1.64
N LEU A 75 -3.26 1.37 0.72
CA LEU A 75 -4.51 1.75 0.07
C LEU A 75 -5.65 1.85 1.08
N ARG A 76 -5.78 0.88 1.99
CA ARG A 76 -6.83 0.88 3.01
C ARG A 76 -6.70 2.07 3.98
N ILE A 77 -5.50 2.35 4.46
CA ILE A 77 -5.21 3.52 5.32
C ILE A 77 -5.59 4.81 4.60
N ARG A 78 -5.32 4.89 3.29
CA ARG A 78 -5.66 6.06 2.47
C ARG A 78 -7.17 6.24 2.30
N ASP A 79 -7.91 5.15 2.09
CA ASP A 79 -9.36 5.22 1.96
C ASP A 79 -9.99 5.69 3.28
N VAL A 80 -9.53 5.15 4.42
CA VAL A 80 -9.97 5.61 5.75
C VAL A 80 -9.64 7.08 5.97
N PHE A 81 -8.44 7.52 5.60
CA PHE A 81 -8.03 8.92 5.67
C PHE A 81 -8.93 9.84 4.82
N HIS A 82 -9.41 9.36 3.66
CA HIS A 82 -10.33 10.11 2.81
C HIS A 82 -11.67 10.36 3.52
N SER A 83 -12.22 9.38 4.22
CA SER A 83 -13.46 9.54 4.98
C SER A 83 -13.34 10.59 6.11
N TYR A 84 -12.18 10.68 6.76
CA TYR A 84 -11.91 11.75 7.72
C TYR A 84 -11.86 13.12 7.05
N LEU A 85 -11.20 13.23 5.88
CA LEU A 85 -11.15 14.46 5.12
C LEU A 85 -12.53 14.94 4.66
N GLU A 86 -13.39 14.02 4.21
CA GLU A 86 -14.78 14.32 3.84
C GLU A 86 -15.57 14.92 5.01
N LYS A 87 -15.44 14.31 6.21
CA LYS A 87 -16.08 14.82 7.43
C LYS A 87 -15.53 16.17 7.88
N LEU A 88 -14.24 16.42 7.71
CA LEU A 88 -13.63 17.72 7.97
C LEU A 88 -14.14 18.79 6.99
N LYS A 89 -14.32 18.43 5.71
CA LYS A 89 -14.85 19.31 4.67
C LYS A 89 -16.32 19.66 4.91
N GLU A 90 -17.13 18.69 5.35
CA GLU A 90 -18.55 18.88 5.69
C GLU A 90 -18.72 19.87 6.85
N PHE A 91 -17.81 19.87 7.82
CA PHE A 91 -17.88 20.75 8.99
C PHE A 91 -17.59 22.23 8.66
N HIS A 92 -16.58 22.52 7.83
CA HIS A 92 -16.26 23.90 7.46
C HIS A 92 -15.66 24.00 6.03
N PRO A 93 -16.49 24.11 4.99
CA PRO A 93 -16.03 24.03 3.61
C PRO A 93 -15.11 25.19 3.20
N ASP A 94 -15.31 26.39 3.74
CA ASP A 94 -14.57 27.60 3.34
C ASP A 94 -13.09 27.59 3.75
N SER A 95 -12.74 26.81 4.78
CA SER A 95 -11.36 26.68 5.27
C SER A 95 -10.71 25.36 4.85
N PHE A 96 -11.46 24.48 4.17
CA PHE A 96 -10.97 23.18 3.77
C PHE A 96 -10.01 23.29 2.58
N VAL A 97 -8.79 22.79 2.76
CA VAL A 97 -7.79 22.72 1.69
C VAL A 97 -7.87 21.35 1.05
N ASP A 98 -8.46 21.27 -0.15
CA ASP A 98 -8.65 20.02 -0.92
C ASP A 98 -7.32 19.30 -1.30
N GLY A 99 -6.16 19.89 -1.00
CA GLY A 99 -4.84 19.33 -1.33
C GLY A 99 -4.55 19.27 -2.83
N LYS A 100 -5.48 19.76 -3.67
CA LYS A 100 -5.37 19.86 -5.13
C LYS A 100 -4.80 21.23 -5.48
N PRO A 101 -3.50 21.33 -5.83
CA PRO A 101 -2.95 22.60 -6.26
C PRO A 101 -3.69 23.08 -7.51
N LYS A 102 -4.17 24.33 -7.50
CA LYS A 102 -4.79 24.98 -8.68
C LYS A 102 -3.87 24.97 -9.90
N GLU A 103 -2.56 24.97 -9.65
CA GLU A 103 -1.50 24.86 -10.65
C GLU A 103 -0.56 23.69 -10.30
N ALA A 104 -0.94 22.48 -10.68
CA ALA A 104 -0.06 21.31 -10.53
C ALA A 104 1.11 21.40 -11.52
N ARG A 105 2.34 21.60 -11.03
CA ARG A 105 3.56 21.55 -11.88
C ARG A 105 3.77 20.19 -12.56
N VAL A 106 3.17 19.13 -12.03
CA VAL A 106 3.23 17.75 -12.57
C VAL A 106 1.81 17.17 -12.66
N PRO A 107 1.13 17.30 -13.82
CA PRO A 107 -0.28 16.94 -13.97
C PRO A 107 -0.61 15.45 -13.76
N ARG A 108 0.38 14.56 -13.92
CA ARG A 108 0.21 13.11 -13.72
C ARG A 108 0.20 12.68 -12.25
N LEU A 109 0.66 13.53 -11.33
CA LEU A 109 0.87 13.21 -9.91
C LEU A 109 -0.15 13.94 -9.01
N LYS A 110 -1.40 14.11 -9.46
CA LYS A 110 -2.42 14.94 -8.77
C LYS A 110 -2.73 14.52 -7.32
N ASP A 111 -3.46 13.42 -7.12
CA ASP A 111 -4.16 13.17 -5.83
C ASP A 111 -3.56 12.05 -4.96
N TYR A 112 -2.68 11.23 -5.55
CA TYR A 112 -2.10 10.04 -4.93
C TYR A 112 -0.59 9.95 -5.11
N SER A 113 0.09 11.06 -5.42
CA SER A 113 1.51 11.08 -5.83
C SER A 113 2.39 10.19 -4.97
N MET A 114 2.41 10.40 -3.66
CA MET A 114 3.30 9.71 -2.74
C MET A 114 2.94 8.22 -2.57
N ILE A 115 1.67 7.92 -2.33
CA ILE A 115 1.20 6.55 -2.12
C ILE A 115 1.31 5.74 -3.40
N GLY A 116 0.97 6.32 -4.55
CA GLY A 116 1.11 5.69 -5.86
C GLY A 116 2.56 5.33 -6.15
N ILE A 117 3.52 6.22 -5.86
CA ILE A 117 4.96 5.92 -5.97
C ILE A 117 5.33 4.73 -5.07
N TYR A 118 4.88 4.72 -3.82
CA TYR A 118 5.15 3.62 -2.89
C TYR A 118 4.54 2.30 -3.36
N CYS A 119 3.30 2.32 -3.83
CA CYS A 119 2.63 1.13 -4.35
C CYS A 119 3.34 0.58 -5.59
N VAL A 120 3.80 1.46 -6.49
CA VAL A 120 4.58 1.06 -7.67
C VAL A 120 5.90 0.43 -7.26
N LEU A 121 6.65 1.05 -6.34
CA LEU A 121 7.93 0.53 -5.86
C LEU A 121 7.78 -0.83 -5.14
N MET A 122 6.80 -0.96 -4.24
CA MET A 122 6.48 -2.24 -3.60
C MET A 122 5.99 -3.28 -4.62
N GLY A 123 5.24 -2.85 -5.65
CA GLY A 123 4.81 -3.72 -6.74
C GLY A 123 6.00 -4.29 -7.50
N PHE A 124 6.98 -3.44 -7.85
CA PHE A 124 8.26 -3.89 -8.41
C PHE A 124 9.02 -4.82 -7.47
N GLY A 125 9.08 -4.50 -6.17
CA GLY A 125 9.70 -5.37 -5.16
C GLY A 125 9.02 -6.74 -5.10
N SER A 126 7.70 -6.79 -5.23
CA SER A 126 6.94 -8.04 -5.26
C SER A 126 7.25 -8.87 -6.50
N LEU A 127 7.21 -8.25 -7.68
CA LEU A 127 7.54 -8.89 -8.96
C LEU A 127 8.97 -9.45 -8.97
N LEU A 128 9.94 -8.68 -8.48
CA LEU A 128 11.33 -9.13 -8.38
C LEU A 128 11.48 -10.29 -7.39
N SER A 129 10.74 -10.27 -6.27
CA SER A 129 10.79 -11.34 -5.27
C SER A 129 10.20 -12.64 -5.80
N PHE A 130 9.05 -12.60 -6.47
CA PHE A 130 8.49 -13.79 -7.13
C PHE A 130 9.37 -14.27 -8.27
N SER A 131 9.87 -13.36 -9.11
CA SER A 131 10.79 -13.73 -10.18
C SER A 131 12.03 -14.41 -9.62
N GLY A 132 12.69 -13.83 -8.61
CA GLY A 132 13.87 -14.42 -7.97
C GLY A 132 13.59 -15.79 -7.36
N ALA A 133 12.45 -15.97 -6.69
CA ALA A 133 12.04 -17.26 -6.14
C ALA A 133 11.87 -18.31 -7.25
N LEU A 134 11.14 -17.96 -8.30
CA LEU A 134 10.72 -18.89 -9.35
C LEU A 134 11.79 -19.11 -10.44
N THR A 135 12.80 -18.25 -10.57
CA THR A 135 13.91 -18.45 -11.52
C THR A 135 15.12 -19.12 -10.89
N PHE A 136 15.49 -18.75 -9.66
CA PHE A 136 16.74 -19.24 -9.05
C PHE A 136 16.53 -20.39 -8.07
N TYR A 137 15.38 -20.45 -7.40
CA TYR A 137 15.14 -21.36 -6.27
C TYR A 137 13.94 -22.27 -6.47
N TRP A 138 13.46 -22.40 -7.71
CA TRP A 138 12.28 -23.19 -8.03
C TRP A 138 12.52 -24.69 -7.80
N PRO A 139 11.79 -25.33 -6.87
CA PRO A 139 12.05 -26.72 -6.49
C PRO A 139 11.50 -27.73 -7.50
N LEU A 140 10.64 -27.31 -8.44
CA LEU A 140 9.88 -28.19 -9.34
C LEU A 140 10.56 -28.44 -10.70
N GLY A 141 11.81 -28.00 -10.90
CA GLY A 141 12.64 -28.38 -12.06
C GLY A 141 12.10 -27.97 -13.44
N SER A 142 11.08 -27.13 -13.50
CA SER A 142 10.43 -26.71 -14.76
C SER A 142 10.96 -25.38 -15.28
N SER A 143 10.75 -25.11 -16.57
CA SER A 143 11.39 -24.00 -17.30
C SER A 143 11.18 -22.63 -16.64
N VAL A 144 12.21 -21.77 -16.69
CA VAL A 144 12.25 -20.40 -16.15
C VAL A 144 11.05 -19.55 -16.59
N TRP A 145 10.55 -19.77 -17.81
CA TRP A 145 9.38 -19.07 -18.37
C TRP A 145 8.08 -19.32 -17.61
N ILE A 146 7.88 -20.53 -17.07
CA ILE A 146 6.69 -20.87 -16.28
C ILE A 146 6.70 -20.07 -14.97
N GLY A 147 7.87 -19.90 -14.36
CA GLY A 147 8.03 -19.06 -13.17
C GLY A 147 7.64 -17.60 -13.41
N ILE A 148 8.10 -17.01 -14.52
CA ILE A 148 7.76 -15.63 -14.87
C ILE A 148 6.25 -15.50 -15.10
N VAL A 149 5.63 -16.41 -15.85
CA VAL A 149 4.18 -16.41 -16.08
C VAL A 149 3.39 -16.53 -14.78
N CYS A 150 3.82 -17.43 -13.87
CA CYS A 150 3.18 -17.57 -12.55
C CYS A 150 3.32 -16.30 -11.70
N SER A 151 4.47 -15.61 -11.71
CA SER A 151 4.64 -14.33 -11.00
C SER A 151 3.64 -13.29 -11.49
N VAL A 152 3.56 -13.14 -12.82
CA VAL A 152 2.66 -12.17 -13.46
C VAL A 152 1.20 -12.55 -13.20
N ALA A 153 0.86 -13.85 -13.20
CA ALA A 153 -0.48 -14.32 -12.89
C ALA A 153 -0.86 -14.04 -11.42
N ILE A 154 0.02 -14.32 -10.45
CA ILE A 154 -0.20 -14.03 -9.03
C ILE A 154 -0.39 -12.52 -8.83
N PHE A 155 0.48 -11.71 -9.42
CA PHE A 155 0.36 -10.25 -9.35
C PHE A 155 -0.92 -9.76 -10.02
N GLY A 156 -1.28 -10.32 -11.17
CA GLY A 156 -2.48 -9.99 -11.93
C GLY A 156 -3.76 -10.34 -11.18
N VAL A 157 -3.85 -11.54 -10.60
CA VAL A 157 -4.99 -11.97 -9.76
C VAL A 157 -5.11 -11.08 -8.53
N TRP A 158 -4.00 -10.82 -7.83
CA TRP A 158 -4.01 -9.94 -6.67
C TRP A 158 -4.44 -8.52 -7.03
N SER A 159 -3.91 -7.95 -8.11
CA SER A 159 -4.33 -6.64 -8.61
C SER A 159 -5.81 -6.62 -8.98
N PHE A 160 -6.30 -7.67 -9.67
CA PHE A 160 -7.72 -7.81 -9.99
C PHE A 160 -8.60 -7.89 -8.74
N THR A 161 -8.21 -8.64 -7.70
CA THR A 161 -9.01 -8.72 -6.46
C THR A 161 -9.10 -7.38 -5.73
N LEU A 162 -8.03 -6.57 -5.73
CA LEU A 162 -8.04 -5.28 -5.05
C LEU A 162 -8.75 -4.17 -5.83
N PHE A 163 -8.57 -4.11 -7.15
CA PHE A 163 -9.16 -3.06 -7.98
C PHE A 163 -10.52 -3.45 -8.57
N GLY A 164 -10.79 -4.75 -8.73
CA GLY A 164 -12.07 -5.27 -9.21
C GLY A 164 -13.17 -5.19 -8.17
N ALA A 165 -12.86 -5.43 -6.89
CA ALA A 165 -13.83 -5.34 -5.79
C ALA A 165 -14.37 -3.91 -5.54
N ARG A 166 -13.65 -2.87 -6.00
CA ARG A 166 -14.05 -1.47 -5.79
C ARG A 166 -15.18 -1.00 -6.72
N LYS A 167 -15.52 -1.75 -7.78
CA LYS A 167 -16.50 -1.29 -8.79
C LYS A 167 -17.96 -1.57 -8.44
N GLU A 168 -18.27 -2.37 -7.44
CA GLU A 168 -19.66 -2.76 -7.14
C GLU A 168 -20.38 -1.81 -6.19
N ASP A 169 -19.66 -0.92 -5.46
CA ASP A 169 -20.25 -0.03 -4.45
C ASP A 169 -20.67 1.37 -4.98
N GLU A 170 -20.52 1.66 -6.29
CA GLU A 170 -20.94 2.95 -6.90
C GLU A 170 -22.29 2.85 -7.66
N THR A 171 -23.03 1.76 -7.50
CA THR A 171 -24.36 1.55 -8.10
C THR A 171 -25.42 1.17 -7.06
N GLU A 172 -25.62 1.99 -6.03
CA GLU A 172 -26.89 2.10 -5.30
C GLU A 172 -27.18 3.55 -4.90
#